data_AF-A0A9Q9AZH2-F1
#
_entry.id   AF-A0A9Q9AZH2-F1
#
_cell.length_a   1.000
_cell.length_b   1.000
_cell.length_c   1.000
_cell.angle_alpha   90.00
_cell.angle_beta   90.00
_cell.angle_gamma   90.00
#
_symmetry.space_group_name_H-M   'P 1'
#
loop_
_entity.id
_entity.type
_entity.pdbx_description
1 polymer ?
#
loop_
_entity_poly.entity_id
_entity_poly.type
_entity_poly.pdbx_seq_one_letter_code
_entity_poly.pdbx_strand_id
1 'polypeptide(L)'
;MSTAESGSVTSMEDDWSHVSDPNERRKIQNRIAQRKFREKVRQQREDTERQYENEQRAAAAYNAPEAEDVEDAQEAGLPWGGISMRHIIRTGKEKEKTSRDTSLYAAGSKAGGSSRLGLHLCEEYARGCPAWTAWRTKTSAPPPPAALMLGSNVQYR
;
A
#
# COMPACT_ATOMS: atom_id res chain seq x y z
N MET A 1 5.10 -37.81 15.02
CA MET A 1 3.86 -37.64 14.20
C MET A 1 4.31 -37.53 12.77
N SER A 2 4.12 -38.58 11.98
CA SER A 2 4.66 -38.69 10.62
C SER A 2 3.70 -38.03 9.63
N THR A 3 4.07 -36.90 9.05
CA THR A 3 3.37 -36.33 7.89
C THR A 3 3.70 -37.16 6.67
N ALA A 4 2.80 -38.06 6.31
CA ALA A 4 2.91 -38.83 5.07
C ALA A 4 2.88 -37.86 3.87
N GLU A 5 3.93 -37.93 3.07
CA GLU A 5 4.16 -37.14 1.87
C GLU A 5 3.21 -37.60 0.75
N SER A 6 1.96 -37.15 0.81
CA SER A 6 0.94 -37.35 -0.23
C SER A 6 1.15 -36.39 -1.41
N GLY A 7 2.39 -36.22 -1.88
CA GLY A 7 2.74 -35.27 -2.94
C GLY A 7 2.97 -35.89 -4.32
N SER A 8 3.28 -37.19 -4.38
CA SER A 8 3.88 -37.79 -5.59
C SER A 8 2.88 -38.25 -6.66
N VAL A 9 1.64 -38.57 -6.30
CA VAL A 9 0.63 -39.06 -7.27
C VAL A 9 -0.14 -37.93 -7.95
N THR A 10 -0.39 -36.83 -7.24
CA THR A 10 -1.12 -35.68 -7.81
C THR A 10 -0.28 -34.87 -8.81
N SER A 11 1.06 -34.84 -8.66
CA SER A 11 1.92 -34.06 -9.55
C SER A 11 1.97 -34.64 -10.96
N MET A 12 2.01 -35.98 -11.09
CA MET A 12 2.01 -36.65 -12.39
C MET A 12 0.67 -36.45 -13.14
N GLU A 13 -0.45 -36.36 -12.42
CA GLU A 13 -1.78 -36.10 -12.99
C GLU A 13 -2.04 -34.63 -13.34
N ASP A 14 -1.15 -33.74 -12.90
CA ASP A 14 -1.22 -32.29 -13.13
C ASP A 14 -0.31 -31.81 -14.27
N ASP A 15 0.51 -32.70 -14.85
CA ASP A 15 1.42 -32.37 -15.94
C ASP A 15 0.71 -32.32 -17.30
N TRP A 16 0.02 -31.19 -17.54
CA TRP A 16 -0.71 -30.92 -18.78
C TRP A 16 0.20 -30.67 -20.01
N SER A 17 1.51 -30.55 -19.83
CA SER A 17 2.48 -30.28 -20.88
C SER A 17 2.70 -31.46 -21.85
N HIS A 18 2.45 -32.69 -21.40
CA HIS A 18 2.65 -33.91 -22.17
C HIS A 18 1.35 -34.49 -22.77
N VAL A 19 0.23 -33.77 -22.62
CA VAL A 19 -1.10 -34.22 -23.07
C VAL A 19 -1.35 -33.75 -24.49
N SER A 20 -1.47 -34.69 -25.44
CA SER A 20 -1.74 -34.41 -26.85
C SER A 20 -3.17 -33.93 -27.11
N ASP A 21 -4.15 -34.39 -26.33
CA ASP A 21 -5.56 -34.08 -26.54
C ASP A 21 -5.98 -32.73 -25.90
N PRO A 22 -6.52 -31.78 -26.69
CA PRO A 22 -6.90 -30.46 -26.17
C PRO A 22 -7.96 -30.48 -25.06
N ASN A 23 -8.93 -31.40 -25.16
CA ASN A 23 -10.01 -31.54 -24.17
C ASN A 23 -9.49 -32.05 -22.83
N GLU A 24 -8.55 -33.00 -22.84
CA GLU A 24 -7.94 -33.54 -21.63
C GLU A 24 -7.05 -32.51 -20.95
N ARG A 25 -6.24 -31.78 -21.74
CA ARG A 25 -5.46 -30.64 -21.26
C ARG A 25 -6.35 -29.60 -20.56
N ARG A 26 -7.51 -29.28 -21.13
CA ARG A 26 -8.46 -28.33 -20.53
C ARG A 26 -9.00 -28.81 -19.19
N LYS A 27 -9.30 -30.10 -19.04
CA LYS A 27 -9.75 -30.69 -17.77
C LYS A 27 -8.68 -30.57 -16.68
N ILE A 28 -7.42 -30.88 -17.01
CA ILE A 28 -6.29 -30.77 -16.08
C ILE A 28 -6.07 -29.32 -15.66
N GLN A 29 -6.09 -28.37 -16.61
CA GLN A 29 -6.00 -26.95 -16.29
C GLN A 29 -7.09 -26.48 -15.32
N ASN A 30 -8.35 -26.86 -15.56
CA ASN A 30 -9.45 -26.50 -14.67
C ASN A 30 -9.27 -27.10 -13.27
N ARG A 31 -8.79 -28.35 -13.17
CA ARG A 31 -8.49 -29.00 -11.89
C ARG A 31 -7.44 -28.20 -11.10
N ILE A 32 -6.34 -27.84 -11.75
CA ILE A 32 -5.25 -27.07 -11.12
C ILE A 32 -5.73 -25.67 -10.72
N ALA A 33 -6.44 -24.98 -11.62
CA ALA A 33 -7.00 -23.67 -11.34
C ALA A 33 -7.95 -23.71 -10.12
N GLN A 34 -8.81 -24.72 -10.05
CA GLN A 34 -9.73 -24.90 -8.93
C GLN A 34 -9.00 -25.17 -7.62
N ARG A 35 -7.94 -25.99 -7.65
CA ARG A 35 -7.11 -26.25 -6.47
C ARG A 35 -6.45 -24.97 -5.98
N LYS A 36 -5.76 -24.25 -6.87
CA LYS A 36 -5.11 -22.97 -6.54
C LYS A 36 -6.10 -21.93 -6.04
N PHE A 37 -7.30 -21.88 -6.61
CA PHE A 37 -8.36 -20.99 -6.14
C PHE A 37 -8.77 -21.33 -4.70
N ARG A 38 -9.05 -22.61 -4.40
CA ARG A 38 -9.42 -23.05 -3.05
C ARG A 38 -8.30 -22.82 -2.03
N GLU A 39 -7.06 -23.05 -2.44
CA GLU A 39 -5.87 -22.78 -1.63
C GLU A 39 -5.72 -21.29 -1.34
N LYS A 40 -5.83 -20.43 -2.36
CA LYS A 40 -5.78 -18.98 -2.19
C LYS A 40 -6.90 -18.46 -1.30
N VAL A 41 -8.12 -18.98 -1.43
CA VAL A 41 -9.25 -18.60 -0.56
C VAL A 41 -8.97 -18.99 0.90
N ARG A 42 -8.40 -20.18 1.13
CA ARG A 42 -8.03 -20.62 2.48
C ARG A 42 -6.90 -19.76 3.06
N GLN A 43 -5.86 -19.51 2.27
CA GLN A 43 -4.73 -18.68 2.66
C GLN A 43 -5.17 -17.26 3.00
N GLN A 44 -6.02 -16.67 2.17
CA GLN A 44 -6.55 -15.33 2.41
C GLN A 44 -7.34 -15.27 3.73
N ARG A 45 -8.14 -16.29 4.03
CA ARG A 45 -8.87 -16.36 5.31
C ARG A 45 -7.92 -16.43 6.50
N GLU A 46 -6.89 -17.25 6.43
CA GLU A 46 -5.88 -17.36 7.48
C GLU A 46 -5.07 -16.06 7.62
N ASP A 47 -4.67 -15.44 6.51
CA ASP A 47 -3.95 -14.17 6.51
C ASP A 47 -4.79 -13.07 7.15
N THR A 48 -6.10 -13.00 6.87
CA THR A 48 -6.99 -12.04 7.52
C THR A 48 -7.13 -12.27 9.02
N GLU A 49 -7.17 -13.53 9.45
CA GLU A 49 -7.20 -13.88 10.88
C GLU A 49 -5.89 -13.51 11.57
N ARG A 50 -4.75 -13.82 10.96
CA ARG A 50 -3.42 -13.41 11.45
C ARG A 50 -3.27 -11.89 11.52
N GLN A 51 -3.77 -11.17 10.52
CA GLN A 51 -3.76 -9.70 10.53
C GLN A 51 -4.63 -9.15 11.64
N TYR A 52 -5.86 -9.65 11.81
CA TYR A 52 -6.75 -9.25 12.88
C TYR A 52 -6.14 -9.50 14.26
N GLU A 53 -5.58 -10.69 14.49
CA GLU A 53 -4.89 -10.98 15.75
C GLU A 53 -3.67 -10.07 15.97
N ASN A 54 -2.91 -9.78 14.91
CA ASN A 54 -1.77 -8.90 15.00
C ASN A 54 -2.20 -7.46 15.29
N GLU A 55 -3.26 -6.95 14.66
CA GLU A 55 -3.83 -5.63 14.96
C GLU A 55 -4.28 -5.55 16.41
N GLN A 56 -4.98 -6.57 16.92
CA GLN A 56 -5.41 -6.65 18.31
C GLN A 56 -4.23 -6.63 19.30
N ARG A 57 -3.15 -7.37 19.01
CA ARG A 57 -1.94 -7.40 19.85
C ARG A 57 -1.09 -6.14 19.70
N ALA A 58 -0.95 -5.62 18.48
CA ALA A 58 -0.14 -4.44 18.18
C ALA A 58 -0.76 -3.14 18.69
N ALA A 59 -2.10 -3.04 18.72
CA ALA A 59 -2.81 -1.91 19.31
C ALA A 59 -2.43 -1.69 20.79
N ALA A 60 -2.09 -2.76 21.51
CA ALA A 60 -1.59 -2.68 22.87
C ALA A 60 -0.07 -2.46 22.96
N ALA A 61 0.70 -2.91 21.96
CA ALA A 61 2.17 -2.92 22.02
C ALA A 61 2.84 -1.58 21.72
N TYR A 62 2.22 -0.70 20.92
CA TYR A 62 2.79 0.59 20.53
C TYR A 62 2.18 1.79 21.24
N ASN A 63 1.28 1.58 22.20
CA ASN A 63 0.68 2.69 22.91
C ASN A 63 1.66 3.21 23.97
N ALA A 64 2.11 4.46 23.79
CA ALA A 64 2.99 5.09 24.76
C ALA A 64 2.26 5.20 26.11
N PRO A 65 2.85 4.72 27.22
CA PRO A 65 2.18 4.66 28.51
C PRO A 65 1.67 6.05 28.89
N GLU A 66 0.47 6.12 29.47
CA GLU A 66 0.00 7.38 30.03
C GLU A 66 0.71 7.67 31.34
N ALA A 67 0.80 8.95 31.70
CA ALA A 67 1.41 9.34 32.97
C ALA A 67 0.68 8.74 34.19
N GLU A 68 -0.58 8.31 34.02
CA GLU A 68 -1.38 7.67 35.08
C GLU A 68 -1.07 6.17 35.21
N ASP A 69 -0.62 5.51 34.13
CA ASP A 69 -0.30 4.07 34.11
C ASP A 69 1.08 3.76 34.71
N VAL A 70 1.92 4.78 34.88
CA VAL A 70 3.26 4.65 35.44
C VAL A 70 3.19 4.77 36.94
N GLU A 71 3.41 3.65 37.63
CA GLU A 71 3.58 3.63 39.08
C GLU A 71 4.74 4.53 39.49
N ASP A 72 4.50 5.42 40.45
CA ASP A 72 5.56 6.20 41.10
C ASP A 72 6.33 5.27 42.05
N ALA A 73 7.13 4.37 41.47
CA ALA A 73 8.18 3.67 42.18
C ALA A 73 9.26 4.71 42.51
N GLN A 74 9.00 5.53 43.52
CA GLN A 74 9.99 6.37 44.13
C GLN A 74 11.07 5.41 44.65
N GLU A 75 12.19 5.33 43.94
CA GLU A 75 13.34 4.53 44.35
C GLU A 75 13.91 5.21 45.60
N ALA A 76 13.28 4.91 46.74
CA ALA A 76 13.45 5.55 48.03
C ALA A 76 14.75 5.06 48.66
N GLY A 77 15.87 5.48 48.08
CA GLY A 77 17.21 5.15 48.55
C GLY A 77 18.26 6.18 48.19
N LEU A 78 18.01 7.03 47.19
CA LEU A 78 18.92 8.11 46.82
C LEU A 78 18.58 9.39 47.63
N PRO A 79 19.56 10.02 48.30
CA PRO A 79 19.32 11.16 49.18
C PRO A 79 18.86 12.43 48.45
N TRP A 80 19.04 12.48 47.12
CA TRP A 80 18.55 13.54 46.24
C TRP A 80 17.24 13.19 45.51
N GLY A 81 16.65 12.03 45.79
CA GLY A 81 15.46 11.53 45.11
C GLY A 81 15.76 10.93 43.72
N GLY A 82 15.00 9.90 43.34
CA GLY A 82 15.07 9.28 42.02
C GLY A 82 14.36 10.11 40.94
N ILE A 83 14.57 9.75 39.68
CA ILE A 83 13.92 10.40 38.53
C ILE A 83 12.47 9.90 38.43
N SER A 84 11.48 10.81 38.46
CA SER A 84 10.07 10.44 38.25
C SER A 84 9.74 10.31 36.76
N MET A 85 9.58 9.07 36.30
CA MET A 85 9.14 8.76 34.94
C MET A 85 7.76 9.36 34.64
N ARG A 86 6.85 9.35 35.61
CA ARG A 86 5.53 9.98 35.51
C ARG A 86 5.61 11.48 35.18
N HIS A 87 6.50 12.21 35.85
CA HIS A 87 6.72 13.63 35.58
C HIS A 87 7.28 13.87 34.17
N ILE A 88 8.26 13.05 33.75
CA ILE A 88 8.86 13.13 32.41
C ILE A 88 7.81 12.90 31.32
N ILE A 89 6.97 11.86 31.48
CA ILE A 89 5.94 11.52 30.49
C ILE A 89 4.86 12.60 30.44
N ARG A 90 4.38 13.09 31.58
CA ARG A 90 3.38 14.16 31.66
C ARG A 90 3.85 15.42 30.94
N THR A 91 5.05 15.89 31.29
CA THR A 91 5.63 17.11 30.70
C THR A 91 5.93 16.94 29.20
N GLY A 92 6.33 15.74 28.76
CA GLY A 92 6.50 15.41 27.36
C GLY A 92 5.19 15.51 26.56
N LYS A 93 4.10 14.91 27.06
CA LYS A 93 2.79 14.97 26.38
C LYS A 93 2.19 16.38 26.35
N GLU A 94 2.35 17.17 27.41
CA GLU A 94 1.93 18.59 27.42
C GLU A 94 2.64 19.41 26.33
N LYS A 95 3.96 19.20 26.16
CA LYS A 95 4.76 19.85 25.11
C LYS A 95 4.40 19.35 23.70
N GLU A 96 4.11 18.07 23.54
CA GLU A 96 3.66 17.53 22.26
C GLU A 96 2.31 18.13 21.86
N LYS A 97 1.33 18.12 22.78
CA LYS A 97 -0.02 18.65 22.52
C LYS A 97 0.04 20.12 22.11
N THR A 98 0.78 20.94 22.86
CA THR A 98 0.96 22.36 22.53
C THR A 98 1.65 22.56 21.18
N SER A 99 2.63 21.75 20.83
CA SER A 99 3.31 21.80 19.52
C SER A 99 2.38 21.40 18.38
N ARG A 100 1.56 20.36 18.57
CA ARG A 100 0.55 19.92 17.60
C ARG A 100 -0.51 21.00 17.39
N ASP A 101 -1.05 21.57 18.45
CA ASP A 101 -2.05 22.65 18.34
C ASP A 101 -1.48 23.87 17.62
N THR A 102 -0.23 24.24 17.93
CA THR A 102 0.47 25.36 17.26
C THR A 102 0.67 25.08 15.76
N SER A 103 1.12 23.88 15.40
CA SER A 103 1.32 23.49 14.00
C SER A 103 0.03 23.39 13.21
N LEU A 104 -1.06 22.88 13.81
CA LEU A 104 -2.39 22.84 13.19
C LEU A 104 -2.93 24.25 12.95
N TYR A 105 -2.74 25.15 13.93
CA TYR A 105 -3.13 26.55 13.80
C TYR A 105 -2.37 27.24 12.65
N ALA A 106 -1.06 26.95 12.50
CA ALA A 106 -0.25 27.45 11.40
C ALA A 106 -0.62 26.84 10.02
N ALA A 107 -1.00 25.56 9.98
CA ALA A 107 -1.41 24.88 8.74
C ALA A 107 -2.81 25.31 8.25
N GLY A 108 -3.74 25.60 9.17
CA GLY A 108 -5.10 26.06 8.85
C GLY A 108 -5.19 27.55 8.52
N SER A 109 -4.18 28.35 8.86
CA SER A 109 -4.13 29.76 8.48
C SER A 109 -3.78 29.90 7.00
N LYS A 110 -4.74 30.41 6.20
CA LYS A 110 -4.60 30.85 4.80
C LYS A 110 -3.51 31.91 4.54
N ALA A 111 -2.80 32.34 5.58
CA ALA A 111 -1.61 33.17 5.52
C ALA A 111 -0.42 32.35 6.04
N GLY A 112 0.09 31.43 5.23
CA GLY A 112 1.08 30.48 5.72
C GLY A 112 1.75 29.63 4.64
N GLY A 113 1.98 30.19 3.45
CA GLY A 113 2.90 29.58 2.49
C GLY A 113 4.24 29.37 3.19
N SER A 114 4.65 28.12 3.36
CA SER A 114 5.94 27.79 3.95
C SER A 114 7.03 28.44 3.09
N SER A 115 7.70 29.48 3.63
CA SER A 115 8.87 30.13 3.01
C SER A 115 10.09 29.19 2.93
N ARG A 116 9.92 27.89 3.21
CA ARG A 116 10.95 26.89 3.04
C ARG A 116 10.95 26.45 1.58
N LEU A 117 11.97 26.90 0.85
CA LEU A 117 12.25 26.60 -0.56
C LEU A 117 12.16 25.09 -0.93
N GLY A 118 12.17 24.18 0.06
CA GLY A 118 12.06 22.74 -0.16
C GLY A 118 10.65 22.18 -0.41
N LEU A 119 9.57 22.92 -0.18
CA LEU A 119 8.19 22.40 -0.39
C LEU A 119 7.51 22.90 -1.66
N HIS A 120 8.12 23.84 -2.38
CA HIS A 120 7.54 24.43 -3.60
C HIS A 120 7.68 23.51 -4.83
N LEU A 121 8.57 22.51 -4.78
CA LEU A 121 8.86 21.62 -5.91
C LEU A 121 7.76 20.57 -6.14
N CYS A 122 7.05 20.15 -5.09
CA CYS A 122 6.02 19.12 -5.21
C CYS A 122 4.73 19.66 -5.84
N GLU A 123 4.43 20.95 -5.64
CA GLU A 123 3.19 21.56 -6.11
C GLU A 123 3.21 21.84 -7.62
N GLU A 124 4.40 22.02 -8.21
CA GLU A 124 4.59 22.17 -9.65
C GLU A 124 4.43 20.83 -10.38
N TYR A 125 4.94 19.73 -9.80
CA TYR A 125 4.80 18.39 -10.36
C TYR A 125 3.36 17.86 -10.28
N ALA A 126 2.61 18.25 -9.25
CA ALA A 126 1.20 17.87 -9.08
C ALA A 126 0.26 18.54 -10.11
N ARG A 127 0.67 19.67 -10.70
CA ARG A 127 -0.09 20.37 -11.75
C ARG A 127 0.30 19.97 -13.18
N GLY A 128 1.34 19.16 -13.35
CA GLY A 128 1.76 18.63 -14.66
C GLY A 128 0.94 17.40 -15.07
N CYS A 129 0.59 17.31 -16.36
CA CYS A 129 0.02 16.09 -16.93
C CYS A 129 1.06 14.95 -16.84
N PRO A 130 0.76 13.81 -16.19
CA PRO A 130 1.73 12.72 -16.07
C PRO A 130 2.15 12.19 -17.44
N ALA A 131 3.45 11.89 -17.61
CA ALA A 131 4.06 11.45 -18.87
C ALA A 131 3.42 10.18 -19.48
N TRP A 132 2.71 9.38 -18.67
CA TRP A 132 2.01 8.17 -19.12
C TRP A 132 0.68 8.46 -19.83
N THR A 133 0.19 9.71 -19.87
CA THR A 133 -1.01 10.10 -20.63
C THR A 133 -0.86 9.89 -22.14
N ALA A 134 0.36 9.98 -22.67
CA ALA A 134 0.67 9.72 -24.09
C ALA A 134 0.39 8.28 -24.53
N TRP A 135 0.29 7.33 -23.60
CA TRP A 135 0.07 5.90 -23.92
C TRP A 135 -1.42 5.57 -24.07
N ARG A 136 -2.31 6.52 -23.72
CA ARG A 136 -3.77 6.35 -23.77
C ARG A 136 -4.37 6.66 -25.16
N THR A 137 -3.66 7.40 -26.01
CA THR A 137 -4.14 7.82 -27.35
C THR A 137 -3.41 7.09 -28.47
N LYS A 138 -3.49 5.75 -28.49
CA LYS A 138 -2.96 4.96 -29.62
C LYS A 138 -4.07 4.42 -30.51
N THR A 139 -4.91 5.30 -31.08
CA THR A 139 -5.65 5.07 -32.34
C THR A 139 -6.16 6.40 -32.93
N SER A 140 -5.28 7.21 -33.53
CA SER A 140 -5.62 7.98 -34.74
C SER A 140 -4.34 8.57 -35.30
N ALA A 141 -3.93 8.14 -36.50
CA ALA A 141 -2.88 8.81 -37.24
C ALA A 141 -3.26 10.30 -37.42
N PRO A 142 -2.32 11.25 -37.30
CA PRO A 142 -2.62 12.65 -37.60
C PRO A 142 -3.03 12.79 -39.07
N PRO A 143 -4.06 13.59 -39.41
CA PRO A 143 -4.42 13.81 -40.81
C PRO A 143 -3.27 14.51 -41.55
N PRO A 144 -3.02 14.16 -42.82
CA PRO A 144 -1.97 14.80 -43.59
C PRO A 144 -2.28 16.29 -43.80
N PRO A 145 -1.25 17.16 -43.87
CA PRO A 145 -1.43 18.60 -44.06
C PRO A 145 -2.09 18.91 -45.41
N ALA A 146 -2.98 19.90 -45.42
CA ALA A 146 -3.87 20.27 -46.53
C ALA A 146 -3.19 20.75 -47.84
N ALA A 147 -1.87 20.63 -47.97
CA ALA A 147 -1.10 21.14 -49.11
C ALA A 147 -1.14 20.23 -50.36
N LEU A 148 -1.80 19.06 -50.32
CA LEU A 148 -1.88 18.12 -51.44
C LEU A 148 -3.24 18.07 -52.16
N MET A 149 -4.20 18.95 -51.83
CA MET A 149 -5.50 19.04 -52.51
C MET A 149 -5.48 19.98 -53.73
N LEU A 150 -4.45 19.87 -54.58
CA LEU A 150 -4.45 20.50 -55.91
C LEU A 150 -3.99 19.46 -56.93
N GLY A 151 -4.95 18.78 -57.55
CA GLY A 151 -4.65 17.83 -58.62
C GLY A 151 -5.89 17.17 -59.21
N SER A 152 -6.12 17.47 -60.49
CA SER A 152 -6.91 16.72 -61.47
C SER A 152 -8.42 16.60 -61.30
N ASN A 153 -9.09 17.58 -61.89
CA ASN A 153 -10.42 17.47 -62.47
C ASN A 153 -10.31 16.56 -63.72
N VAL A 154 -10.85 15.34 -63.67
CA VAL A 154 -11.06 14.50 -64.86
C VAL A 154 -12.50 14.00 -64.84
N GLN A 155 -13.29 14.58 -65.74
CA GLN A 155 -14.61 14.12 -66.15
C GLN A 155 -14.51 12.77 -66.84
N TYR A 156 -15.43 11.85 -66.54
CA TYR A 156 -15.88 10.86 -67.51
C TYR A 156 -17.40 10.76 -67.50
N ARG A 157 -17.93 10.73 -68.71
CA ARG A 157 -19.32 10.57 -69.12
C ARG A 157 -19.60 9.10 -69.37
#